data_AF-A0A4V6PEB6-F1
#
_entry.id   AF-A0A4V6PEB6-F1
#
_cell.length_a   1.000
_cell.length_b   1.000
_cell.length_c   1.000
_cell.angle_alpha   90.00
_cell.angle_beta   90.00
_cell.angle_gamma   90.00
#
_symmetry.space_group_name_H-M   'P 1'
#
loop_
_entity.id
_entity.type
_entity.pdbx_description
1 polymer ?
#
loop_
_entity_poly.entity_id
_entity_poly.type
_entity_poly.pdbx_seq_one_letter_code
_entity_poly.pdbx_strand_id
1 'polypeptide(L)'
;FIHRDYHADNTLWSYGRLTGVVDWSDASSGPIAVDIARMRRGLALRYGTPVADRFLSSFDQVSGGHRHDPYWDVRSLLDLLPEDDRPIDEAQVPLYEDYLNKLLADC
;
A
#
# COMPACT_ATOMS: atom_id res chain seq x y z
N PHE A 1 -10.32 12.22 -3.86
CA PHE A 1 -8.98 12.83 -3.88
C PHE A 1 -8.03 11.82 -3.27
N ILE A 2 -6.91 11.56 -3.94
CA ILE A 2 -5.90 10.55 -3.57
C ILE A 2 -4.50 11.13 -3.76
N HIS A 3 -3.55 10.63 -2.98
CA HIS A 3 -2.14 11.02 -3.01
C HIS A 3 -1.36 10.39 -4.17
N ARG A 4 -1.75 9.18 -4.61
CA ARG A 4 -1.11 8.35 -5.65
C ARG A 4 0.23 7.73 -5.28
N ASP A 5 0.98 8.37 -4.38
CA ASP A 5 2.18 7.76 -3.76
C ASP A 5 2.11 7.74 -2.22
N TYR A 6 0.99 7.26 -1.68
CA TYR A 6 0.80 7.17 -0.23
C TYR A 6 1.54 5.96 0.37
N HIS A 7 2.72 6.18 0.96
CA HIS A 7 3.46 5.18 1.72
C HIS A 7 4.10 5.77 2.99
N ALA A 8 4.62 4.90 3.86
CA ALA A 8 5.10 5.26 5.19
C ALA A 8 6.20 6.33 5.18
N ASP A 9 7.07 6.35 4.17
CA ASP A 9 8.17 7.35 4.11
C ASP A 9 7.69 8.74 3.67
N ASN A 10 6.47 8.86 3.10
CA ASN A 10 5.80 10.13 2.81
C ASN A 10 4.95 10.65 3.98
N THR A 11 5.15 10.09 5.19
CA THR A 11 4.47 10.52 6.41
C THR A 11 5.41 11.16 7.41
N LEU A 12 5.01 12.30 7.98
CA LEU A 12 5.77 13.02 9.00
C LEU A 12 5.25 12.69 10.39
N TRP A 13 6.17 12.35 11.29
CA TRP A 13 5.85 11.97 12.66
C TRP A 13 6.61 12.84 13.66
N SER A 14 5.94 13.22 14.74
CA SER A 14 6.54 13.91 15.88
C SER A 14 6.01 13.28 17.17
N TYR A 15 6.93 12.80 18.01
CA TYR A 15 6.61 12.15 19.29
C TYR A 15 5.56 11.02 19.17
N GLY A 16 5.68 10.18 18.14
CA GLY A 16 4.75 9.07 17.90
C GLY A 16 3.38 9.47 17.33
N ARG A 17 3.19 10.75 16.99
CA ARG A 17 1.96 11.25 16.35
C ARG A 17 2.22 11.63 14.89
N LEU A 18 1.35 11.19 14.00
CA LEU A 18 1.32 11.62 12.62
C LEU A 18 0.98 13.13 12.56
N THR A 19 1.85 13.93 11.97
CA THR A 19 1.71 15.40 11.88
C THR A 19 1.47 15.88 10.46
N GLY A 20 1.73 15.06 9.44
CA GLY A 20 1.48 15.43 8.05
C GLY A 20 1.77 14.32 7.06
N VAL A 21 1.30 14.54 5.83
CA VAL A 21 1.63 13.74 4.65
C VAL A 21 2.22 14.72 3.63
N VAL A 22 3.30 14.32 2.98
CA VAL A 22 4.09 15.16 2.07
C VAL A 22 4.22 14.51 0.69
N ASP A 23 4.72 15.28 -0.28
CA ASP A 23 4.90 14.87 -1.68
C ASP A 23 3.60 14.63 -2.47
N TRP A 24 2.74 15.66 -2.48
CA TRP A 24 1.46 15.64 -3.18
C TRP A 24 1.56 15.87 -4.69
N SER A 25 2.74 15.72 -5.29
CA SER A 25 3.02 16.08 -6.68
C SER A 25 2.13 15.33 -7.68
N ASP A 26 1.81 14.07 -7.39
CA ASP A 26 0.97 13.18 -8.22
C ASP A 26 -0.51 13.14 -7.79
N ALA A 27 -0.90 13.97 -6.82
CA ALA A 27 -2.23 13.93 -6.24
C ALA A 27 -3.34 14.19 -7.26
N SER A 28 -4.40 13.41 -7.19
CA SER A 28 -5.45 13.43 -8.22
C SER A 28 -6.80 12.92 -7.71
N SER A 29 -7.77 12.84 -8.61
CA SER A 29 -9.08 12.23 -8.36
C SER A 29 -9.07 10.76 -8.76
N GLY A 30 -9.42 9.89 -7.83
CA GLY A 30 -9.48 8.45 -8.07
C GLY A 30 -10.00 7.69 -6.85
N PRO A 31 -10.08 6.35 -6.95
CA PRO A 31 -10.51 5.49 -5.86
C PRO A 31 -9.52 5.52 -4.70
N ILE A 32 -10.00 5.75 -3.47
CA ILE A 32 -9.17 5.76 -2.25
C ILE A 32 -8.37 4.47 -2.05
N ALA A 33 -8.90 3.36 -2.56
CA ALA A 33 -8.26 2.05 -2.50
C ALA A 33 -6.87 2.02 -3.16
N VAL A 34 -6.57 2.93 -4.09
CA VAL A 34 -5.23 3.08 -4.68
C VAL A 34 -4.19 3.44 -3.62
N ASP A 35 -4.49 4.44 -2.78
CA ASP A 35 -3.59 4.86 -1.69
C ASP A 35 -3.48 3.79 -0.61
N ILE A 36 -4.61 3.14 -0.26
CA ILE A 36 -4.65 2.08 0.75
C ILE A 36 -3.81 0.88 0.32
N ALA A 37 -3.94 0.44 -0.93
CA ALA A 37 -3.15 -0.67 -1.46
C ALA A 37 -1.65 -0.33 -1.50
N ARG A 38 -1.30 0.89 -1.93
CA ARG A 38 0.10 1.36 -1.95
C ARG A 38 0.74 1.33 -0.56
N MET A 39 0.01 1.77 0.47
CA MET A 39 0.47 1.73 1.87
C MET A 39 0.58 0.29 2.37
N ARG A 40 -0.45 -0.54 2.16
CA ARG A 40 -0.47 -1.94 2.59
C ARG A 40 0.70 -2.72 2.01
N ARG A 41 0.98 -2.58 0.71
CA ARG A 41 2.13 -3.19 0.05
C ARG A 41 3.44 -2.81 0.75
N GLY A 42 3.67 -1.52 1.00
CA GLY A 42 4.89 -1.06 1.69
C GLY A 42 5.03 -1.64 3.10
N LEU A 43 3.94 -1.70 3.86
CA LEU A 43 3.92 -2.27 5.21
C LEU A 43 4.16 -3.78 5.19
N ALA A 44 3.53 -4.50 4.26
CA ALA A 44 3.68 -5.94 4.12
C ALA A 44 5.13 -6.32 3.80
N LEU A 45 5.76 -5.62 2.87
CA LEU A 45 7.14 -5.91 2.46
C LEU A 45 8.15 -5.57 3.55
N ARG A 46 7.90 -4.53 4.35
CA ARG A 46 8.84 -4.05 5.37
C ARG A 46 8.65 -4.72 6.74
N TYR A 47 7.42 -5.10 7.08
CA TYR A 47 7.06 -5.56 8.42
C TYR A 47 6.16 -6.80 8.43
N GLY A 48 5.82 -7.36 7.27
CA GLY A 48 4.95 -8.53 7.12
C GLY A 48 3.47 -8.17 6.97
N THR A 49 2.71 -9.08 6.33
CA THR A 49 1.26 -8.95 6.08
C THR A 49 0.43 -8.59 7.32
N PRO A 50 0.70 -9.13 8.54
CA PRO A 50 -0.10 -8.77 9.71
C PRO A 50 -0.11 -7.27 10.04
N VAL A 51 0.96 -6.55 9.70
CA VAL A 51 1.03 -5.08 9.90
C VAL A 51 0.16 -4.36 8.86
N ALA A 52 0.16 -4.82 7.61
CA ALA A 52 -0.72 -4.32 6.57
C ALA A 52 -2.22 -4.56 6.90
N ASP A 53 -2.54 -5.71 7.47
CA ASP A 53 -3.91 -6.06 7.90
C ASP A 53 -4.37 -5.19 9.07
N ARG A 54 -3.48 -4.94 10.04
CA ARG A 54 -3.76 -4.02 11.14
C ARG A 54 -4.01 -2.59 10.65
N PHE A 55 -3.24 -2.13 9.67
CA PHE A 55 -3.47 -0.84 9.02
C PHE A 55 -4.85 -0.80 8.36
N LEU A 56 -5.20 -1.82 7.56
CA LEU A 56 -6.50 -1.88 6.89
C LEU A 56 -7.66 -1.88 7.90
N SER A 57 -7.56 -2.68 8.96
CA SER A 57 -8.58 -2.71 10.02
C SER A 57 -8.74 -1.36 10.71
N SER A 58 -7.64 -0.65 10.96
CA SER A 58 -7.67 0.69 11.55
C SER A 58 -8.29 1.70 10.59
N PHE A 59 -7.98 1.60 9.30
CA PHE A 59 -8.55 2.45 8.27
C PHE A 59 -10.07 2.25 8.15
N ASP A 60 -10.54 1.01 8.08
CA ASP A 60 -11.96 0.67 8.00
C ASP A 60 -12.77 1.26 9.17
N GLN A 61 -12.23 1.13 10.38
CA GLN A 61 -12.84 1.68 11.60
C GLN A 61 -13.01 3.19 11.56
N VAL A 62 -12.05 3.93 11.00
CA VAL A 62 -12.11 5.41 10.96
C VAL A 62 -12.82 5.93 9.71
N SER A 63 -12.81 5.18 8.60
CA SER A 63 -13.46 5.58 7.34
C SER A 63 -14.97 5.32 7.35
N GLY A 64 -15.47 4.52 8.30
CA GLY A 64 -16.88 4.19 8.44
C GLY A 64 -17.34 3.07 7.52
N GLY A 65 -16.55 2.00 7.36
CA GLY A 65 -16.93 0.82 6.57
C GLY A 65 -16.37 0.81 5.15
N HIS A 66 -15.08 1.13 4.98
CA HIS A 66 -14.44 0.98 3.68
C HIS A 66 -14.33 -0.50 3.34
N ARG A 67 -15.20 -0.98 2.45
CA ARG A 67 -15.11 -2.35 1.94
C ARG A 67 -13.84 -2.51 1.13
N HIS A 68 -12.87 -3.21 1.71
CA HIS A 68 -11.66 -3.64 1.04
C HIS A 68 -11.99 -4.63 -0.09
N ASP A 69 -11.27 -4.50 -1.19
CA ASP A 69 -11.31 -5.42 -2.32
C ASP A 69 -9.86 -5.81 -2.66
N PRO A 70 -9.47 -7.10 -2.53
CA PRO A 70 -8.13 -7.60 -2.83
C PRO A 70 -7.61 -7.23 -4.22
N TYR A 71 -8.51 -6.96 -5.17
CA TYR A 71 -8.17 -6.44 -6.49
C TYR A 71 -7.18 -5.27 -6.42
N TRP A 72 -7.36 -4.33 -5.49
CA TRP A 72 -6.52 -3.14 -5.40
C TRP A 72 -5.10 -3.46 -4.93
N ASP A 73 -4.94 -4.43 -4.03
CA ASP A 73 -3.61 -4.85 -3.56
C ASP A 73 -2.85 -5.59 -4.68
N VAL A 74 -3.54 -6.47 -5.43
CA VAL A 74 -2.96 -7.14 -6.60
C VAL A 74 -2.61 -6.12 -7.67
N ARG A 75 -3.52 -5.18 -7.97
CA ARG A 75 -3.25 -4.10 -8.94
C ARG A 75 -2.04 -3.27 -8.54
N SER A 76 -1.86 -2.99 -7.25
CA SER A 76 -0.70 -2.27 -6.74
C SER A 76 0.60 -3.04 -6.94
N LEU A 77 0.60 -4.37 -6.85
CA LEU A 77 1.78 -5.17 -7.21
C LEU A 77 2.08 -5.09 -8.70
N LEU A 78 1.05 -5.15 -9.54
CA LEU A 78 1.22 -5.03 -10.99
C LEU A 78 1.77 -3.66 -11.43
N ASP A 79 1.57 -2.59 -10.64
CA ASP A 79 2.21 -1.28 -10.88
C ASP A 79 3.74 -1.30 -10.74
N LEU A 80 4.31 -2.34 -10.13
CA LEU A 80 5.76 -2.51 -10.05
C LEU A 80 6.34 -3.20 -11.27
N LEU A 81 5.50 -3.87 -12.06
CA LEU A 81 5.98 -4.51 -13.25
C LEU A 81 6.51 -3.42 -14.18
N PRO A 82 7.78 -3.51 -14.60
CA PRO A 82 8.36 -2.51 -15.45
C PRO A 82 7.54 -2.37 -16.74
N GLU A 83 7.07 -1.16 -17.03
CA GLU A 83 6.68 -0.81 -18.40
C GLU A 83 7.94 -0.64 -19.29
N ASP A 84 9.08 -0.29 -18.68
CA ASP A 84 10.44 -0.21 -19.24
C ASP A 84 11.43 -0.92 -18.29
N ASP A 85 12.50 -1.52 -18.83
CA ASP A 85 13.60 -2.38 -18.27
C ASP A 85 14.21 -2.08 -16.87
N ARG A 86 13.53 -1.43 -15.92
CA ARG A 86 13.98 -1.28 -14.55
C ARG A 86 13.70 -2.59 -13.79
N PRO A 87 14.73 -3.37 -13.44
CA PRO A 87 14.50 -4.63 -12.75
C PRO A 87 14.04 -4.36 -11.31
N ILE A 88 13.10 -5.18 -10.84
CA ILE A 88 12.84 -5.32 -9.41
C ILE A 88 14.11 -5.92 -8.79
N ASP A 89 14.52 -5.40 -7.63
CA ASP A 89 15.63 -5.99 -6.87
C ASP A 89 15.32 -7.46 -6.57
N GLU A 90 16.17 -8.37 -7.06
CA GLU A 90 16.01 -9.81 -6.94
C GLU A 90 15.87 -10.25 -5.48
N ALA A 91 16.53 -9.53 -4.56
CA ALA A 91 16.41 -9.79 -3.12
C ALA A 91 14.99 -9.52 -2.56
N GLN A 92 14.19 -8.70 -3.24
CA GLN A 92 12.82 -8.39 -2.82
C GLN A 92 11.77 -9.29 -3.48
N VAL A 93 12.10 -9.99 -4.57
CA VAL A 93 11.15 -10.84 -5.30
C VAL A 93 10.40 -11.83 -4.39
N PRO A 94 11.06 -12.57 -3.46
CA PRO A 94 10.35 -13.49 -2.58
C PRO A 94 9.32 -12.80 -1.69
N LEU A 95 9.58 -11.56 -1.25
CA LEU A 95 8.64 -10.80 -0.43
C LEU A 95 7.40 -10.39 -1.23
N TYR A 96 7.57 -10.05 -2.51
CA TYR A 96 6.46 -9.77 -3.41
C TYR A 96 5.63 -11.03 -3.72
N GLU A 97 6.29 -12.16 -3.95
CA GLU A 97 5.63 -13.45 -4.20
C GLU A 97 4.84 -13.93 -2.98
N ASP A 98 5.41 -13.86 -1.77
CA ASP A 98 4.73 -14.20 -0.53
C ASP A 98 3.49 -13.34 -0.30
N TYR A 99 3.62 -12.03 -0.53
CA TYR A 99 2.48 -11.11 -0.42
C TYR A 99 1.41 -11.41 -1.48
N LEU A 100 1.80 -11.65 -2.73
CA LEU A 100 0.87 -12.02 -3.81
C LEU A 100 0.13 -13.32 -3.50
N ASN A 101 0.84 -14.36 -3.05
CA ASN A 101 0.25 -15.64 -2.68
C ASN A 101 -0.80 -15.47 -1.58
N LYS A 102 -0.52 -14.61 -0.59
CA LYS A 102 -1.48 -14.29 0.47
C LYS A 102 -2.72 -13.59 -0.07
N LEU A 103 -2.56 -12.60 -0.95
CA LEU A 103 -3.69 -11.89 -1.56
C LEU A 103 -4.58 -12.83 -2.38
N LEU A 104 -3.98 -13.71 -3.17
CA LEU A 104 -4.71 -14.67 -4.01
C LEU A 104 -5.47 -15.74 -3.20
N ALA A 105 -4.99 -16.07 -2.00
CA ALA A 105 -5.69 -16.98 -1.09
C ALA A 105 -6.94 -16.34 -0.44
N ASP A 106 -7.01 -15.01 -0.40
CA ASP A 106 -8.11 -14.24 0.18
C ASP A 106 -9.16 -13.79 -0.87
N CYS A 107 -8.95 -14.12 -2.15
CA CYS A 107 -9.85 -13.83 -3.28
C CYS A 107 -10.98 -14.85 -3.46
#